data_AF-A0A543E7G8-F1
#
_entry.id   AF-A0A543E7G8-F1
#
_cell.length_a   1.000
_cell.length_b   1.000
_cell.length_c   1.000
_cell.angle_alpha   90.00
_cell.angle_beta   90.00
_cell.angle_gamma   90.00
#
_symmetry.space_group_name_H-M   'P 1'
#
loop_
_entity.id
_entity.type
_entity.pdbx_description
1 polymer ?
#
loop_
_entity_poly.entity_id
_entity_poly.type
_entity_poly.pdbx_seq_one_letter_code
_entity_poly.pdbx_strand_id
1 'polypeptide(L)'
;MTSAAFHVQQARRHLATGNAAHALSAAGQGLEVHPHDPDLQWVAALSLVALQQPAAAARQLEALVHAQPDHGDAWLKLGACLKRLDDPLAAAAALRRGLALMPEAAPARLQLAECLLPGDPDAALVEYFRAVTTAQAQGRWLNDATTAPELRERVKTAMRLIDEGRHRLFFSAIAPLQQQHGAQALSRVTRALEAYLGIAPGGSPDPRQRPTFLYIPDLQPEPYFERALFPWYEALEQATDAIRAELQRVLQARDGLQPFLDFSGPARKDDFLASRQDIDAAAWDAYFFHRHGQAYPEHLAACPATARALAQVPLTRIDAHAPEVLFSLLSPGTLIKSHHGVTNSRVVTHLPLIVPVDCALEVGGVQHDWQEGRCVTFDDSYLHQAWNHSSQLRVVMILDTWHPRLRPEETQALKQLVEVIGGFNRQAGLN
;
A
#
# COMPACT_ATOMS: atom_id res chain seq x y z
N MET A 1 -12.04 -8.34 -55.34
CA MET A 1 -12.11 -7.28 -54.30
C MET A 1 -10.91 -7.49 -53.40
N THR A 2 -10.12 -6.45 -53.14
CA THR A 2 -9.02 -6.52 -52.17
C THR A 2 -9.61 -6.69 -50.77
N SER A 3 -8.98 -7.51 -49.93
CA SER A 3 -9.48 -7.77 -48.57
C SER A 3 -9.20 -6.59 -47.64
N ALA A 4 -10.00 -6.44 -46.58
CA ALA A 4 -9.72 -5.48 -45.50
C ALA A 4 -8.28 -5.63 -44.97
N ALA A 5 -7.82 -6.87 -44.76
CA ALA A 5 -6.47 -7.17 -44.30
C ALA A 5 -5.36 -6.57 -45.19
N PHE A 6 -5.55 -6.54 -46.51
CA PHE A 6 -4.59 -5.91 -47.43
C PHE A 6 -4.48 -4.41 -47.18
N HIS A 7 -5.62 -3.72 -47.09
CA HIS A 7 -5.67 -2.28 -46.83
C HIS A 7 -5.13 -1.93 -45.44
N VAL A 8 -5.44 -2.73 -44.41
CA VAL A 8 -4.87 -2.59 -43.05
C VAL A 8 -3.35 -2.70 -43.08
N GLN A 9 -2.81 -3.73 -43.73
CA GLN A 9 -1.37 -3.96 -43.81
C GLN A 9 -0.66 -2.81 -44.54
N GLN A 10 -1.24 -2.34 -45.65
CA GLN A 10 -0.71 -1.21 -46.42
C GLN A 10 -0.72 0.08 -45.59
N ALA A 11 -1.83 0.39 -44.92
CA ALA A 11 -1.96 1.59 -44.10
C ALA A 11 -0.99 1.56 -42.90
N ARG A 12 -0.87 0.41 -42.20
CA ARG A 12 0.09 0.22 -41.10
C ARG A 12 1.54 0.42 -41.58
N ARG A 13 1.88 -0.08 -42.78
CA ARG A 13 3.21 0.11 -43.37
C ARG A 13 3.50 1.59 -43.62
N HIS A 14 2.57 2.33 -44.21
CA HIS A 14 2.75 3.77 -44.43
C HIS A 14 2.94 4.53 -43.11
N LEU A 15 2.16 4.20 -42.09
CA LEU A 15 2.27 4.82 -40.77
C LEU A 15 3.62 4.51 -40.11
N ALA A 16 4.10 3.27 -40.21
CA ALA A 16 5.42 2.86 -39.70
C ALA A 16 6.58 3.60 -40.39
N THR A 17 6.42 4.02 -41.65
CA THR A 17 7.41 4.83 -42.38
C THR A 17 7.23 6.35 -42.20
N GLY A 18 6.34 6.80 -41.31
CA GLY A 18 6.05 8.21 -41.07
C GLY A 18 5.16 8.89 -42.12
N ASN A 19 4.61 8.13 -43.07
CA ASN A 19 3.77 8.65 -44.16
C ASN A 19 2.28 8.64 -43.76
N ALA A 20 1.91 9.42 -42.75
CA ALA A 20 0.55 9.40 -42.19
C ALA A 20 -0.55 9.76 -43.21
N ALA A 21 -0.27 10.64 -44.18
CA ALA A 21 -1.23 10.97 -45.24
C ALA A 21 -1.53 9.77 -46.16
N HIS A 22 -0.50 9.01 -46.55
CA HIS A 22 -0.68 7.80 -47.35
C HIS A 22 -1.34 6.68 -46.53
N ALA A 23 -1.05 6.59 -45.22
CA ALA A 23 -1.72 5.66 -44.33
C ALA A 23 -3.23 5.95 -44.24
N LEU A 24 -3.60 7.23 -44.08
CA LEU A 24 -5.00 7.66 -44.06
C LEU A 24 -5.72 7.36 -45.38
N SER A 25 -5.07 7.63 -46.52
CA SER A 25 -5.62 7.34 -47.85
C SER A 25 -5.87 5.84 -48.05
N ALA A 26 -4.88 4.99 -47.73
CA ALA A 26 -5.02 3.53 -47.83
C ALA A 26 -6.12 2.98 -46.89
N ALA A 27 -6.20 3.50 -45.65
CA ALA A 27 -7.26 3.12 -44.73
C ALA A 27 -8.65 3.55 -45.25
N GLY A 28 -8.75 4.76 -45.83
CA GLY A 28 -9.98 5.27 -46.45
C GLY A 28 -10.47 4.40 -47.60
N GLN A 29 -9.59 3.99 -48.52
CA GLN A 29 -9.92 3.06 -49.61
C GLN A 29 -10.43 1.72 -49.08
N GLY A 30 -9.85 1.23 -47.99
CA GLY A 30 -10.35 0.05 -47.30
C GLY A 30 -11.75 0.24 -46.72
N LEU A 31 -12.00 1.38 -46.07
CA LEU A 31 -13.30 1.71 -45.46
C LEU A 31 -14.41 1.93 -46.49
N GLU A 32 -14.10 2.34 -47.72
CA GLU A 32 -15.10 2.39 -48.81
C GLU A 32 -15.66 1.01 -49.15
N VAL A 33 -14.83 -0.04 -49.04
CA VAL A 33 -15.21 -1.43 -49.33
C VAL A 33 -15.68 -2.16 -48.07
N HIS A 34 -15.13 -1.79 -46.91
CA HIS A 34 -15.39 -2.42 -45.60
C HIS A 34 -15.66 -1.36 -44.51
N PRO A 35 -16.84 -0.69 -44.51
CA PRO A 35 -17.09 0.50 -43.68
C PRO A 35 -17.03 0.32 -42.16
N HIS A 36 -17.23 -0.92 -41.71
CA HIS A 36 -17.29 -1.28 -40.27
C HIS A 36 -16.08 -2.09 -39.82
N ASP A 37 -15.03 -2.17 -40.63
CA ASP A 37 -13.82 -2.90 -40.25
C ASP A 37 -13.03 -2.13 -39.16
N PRO A 38 -12.89 -2.69 -37.96
CA PRO A 38 -12.34 -1.99 -36.81
C PRO A 38 -10.84 -1.69 -36.95
N ASP A 39 -10.09 -2.57 -37.61
CA ASP A 39 -8.66 -2.38 -37.84
C ASP A 39 -8.40 -1.21 -38.81
N LEU A 40 -9.22 -1.08 -39.84
CA LEU A 40 -9.17 0.06 -40.76
C LEU A 40 -9.56 1.37 -40.05
N GLN A 41 -10.62 1.35 -39.24
CA GLN A 41 -11.03 2.51 -38.44
C GLN A 41 -9.93 2.94 -37.45
N TRP A 42 -9.28 1.98 -36.80
CA TRP A 42 -8.17 2.21 -35.88
C TRP A 42 -6.96 2.86 -36.59
N VAL A 43 -6.52 2.30 -37.72
CA VAL A 43 -5.36 2.84 -38.45
C VAL A 43 -5.67 4.19 -39.07
N ALA A 44 -6.90 4.43 -39.53
CA ALA A 44 -7.35 5.75 -39.97
C ALA A 44 -7.28 6.77 -38.83
N ALA A 45 -7.80 6.43 -37.64
CA ALA A 45 -7.73 7.28 -36.46
C ALA A 45 -6.28 7.61 -36.06
N LEU A 46 -5.39 6.62 -36.00
CA LEU A 46 -3.97 6.84 -35.71
C LEU A 46 -3.30 7.77 -36.74
N SER A 47 -3.67 7.63 -38.01
CA SER A 47 -3.16 8.48 -39.09
C SER A 47 -3.62 9.93 -38.91
N LEU A 48 -4.89 10.14 -38.54
CA LEU A 48 -5.44 11.48 -38.22
C LEU A 48 -4.76 12.11 -37.01
N VAL A 49 -4.45 11.32 -35.97
CA VAL A 49 -3.68 11.80 -34.81
C VAL A 49 -2.28 12.25 -35.23
N ALA A 50 -1.58 11.46 -36.05
CA ALA A 50 -0.25 11.80 -36.56
C ALA A 50 -0.27 13.07 -37.45
N LEU A 51 -1.36 13.27 -38.20
CA LEU A 51 -1.60 14.48 -38.99
C LEU A 51 -2.08 15.69 -38.17
N GLN A 52 -2.14 15.58 -36.83
CA GLN A 52 -2.59 16.63 -35.94
C GLN A 52 -4.04 17.10 -36.24
N GLN A 53 -4.92 16.17 -36.61
CA GLN A 53 -6.35 16.43 -36.89
C GLN A 53 -7.26 15.85 -35.79
N PRO A 54 -7.28 16.43 -34.58
CA PRO A 54 -7.94 15.83 -33.42
C PRO A 54 -9.46 15.70 -33.56
N ALA A 55 -10.14 16.64 -34.25
CA ALA A 55 -11.59 16.58 -34.45
C ALA A 55 -12.02 15.41 -35.34
N ALA A 56 -11.29 15.17 -36.43
CA ALA A 56 -11.55 14.05 -37.31
C ALA A 56 -11.19 12.71 -36.63
N ALA A 57 -10.05 12.68 -35.91
CA ALA A 57 -9.65 11.51 -35.13
C ALA A 57 -10.69 11.14 -34.07
N ALA A 58 -11.19 12.13 -33.31
CA ALA A 58 -12.20 11.92 -32.28
C ALA A 58 -13.48 11.27 -32.85
N ARG A 59 -14.04 11.81 -33.94
CA ARG A 59 -15.22 11.20 -34.59
C ARG A 59 -14.98 9.75 -35.02
N GLN A 60 -13.81 9.46 -35.59
CA GLN A 60 -13.45 8.11 -36.00
C GLN A 60 -13.33 7.15 -34.80
N LEU A 61 -12.74 7.64 -33.71
CA LEU A 61 -12.56 6.88 -32.47
C LEU A 61 -13.88 6.67 -31.73
N GLU A 62 -14.78 7.65 -31.72
CA GLU A 62 -16.14 7.53 -31.17
C GLU A 62 -16.93 6.42 -31.85
N ALA A 63 -16.90 6.37 -33.19
CA ALA A 63 -17.52 5.30 -33.96
C ALA A 63 -16.90 3.93 -33.62
N LEU A 64 -15.57 3.87 -33.51
CA LEU A 64 -14.84 2.64 -33.18
C LEU A 64 -15.19 2.14 -31.77
N VAL A 65 -15.19 3.00 -30.74
CA VAL A 65 -15.49 2.58 -29.37
C VAL A 65 -16.97 2.27 -29.15
N HIS A 66 -17.87 2.82 -29.98
CA HIS A 66 -19.27 2.42 -29.98
C HIS A 66 -19.44 1.00 -30.52
N ALA A 67 -18.71 0.66 -31.58
CA ALA A 67 -18.72 -0.69 -32.17
C ALA A 67 -17.94 -1.70 -31.32
N GLN A 68 -16.86 -1.27 -30.65
CA GLN A 68 -15.98 -2.09 -29.81
C GLN A 68 -15.74 -1.42 -28.44
N PRO A 69 -16.70 -1.56 -27.49
CA PRO A 69 -16.60 -0.92 -26.17
C PRO A 69 -15.44 -1.39 -25.29
N ASP A 70 -14.79 -2.49 -25.66
CA ASP A 70 -13.63 -3.11 -25.01
C ASP A 70 -12.29 -2.73 -25.65
N HIS A 71 -12.28 -1.92 -26.72
CA HIS A 71 -11.05 -1.44 -27.34
C HIS A 71 -10.36 -0.34 -26.50
N GLY A 72 -9.56 -0.75 -25.52
CA GLY A 72 -8.90 0.14 -24.55
C GLY A 72 -8.06 1.25 -25.19
N ASP A 73 -7.20 0.93 -26.16
CA ASP A 73 -6.38 1.92 -26.86
C ASP A 73 -7.20 3.00 -27.58
N ALA A 74 -8.34 2.64 -28.17
CA ALA A 74 -9.22 3.59 -28.84
C ALA A 74 -9.83 4.58 -27.84
N TRP A 75 -10.25 4.11 -26.67
CA TRP A 75 -10.71 4.98 -25.58
C TRP A 75 -9.63 5.95 -25.09
N LEU A 76 -8.39 5.48 -24.91
CA LEU A 76 -7.30 6.36 -24.48
C LEU A 76 -6.93 7.40 -25.55
N LYS A 77 -6.91 7.01 -26.84
CA LYS A 77 -6.69 7.96 -27.94
C LYS A 77 -7.83 8.95 -28.08
N LEU A 78 -9.08 8.52 -27.86
CA LEU A 78 -10.24 9.39 -27.89
C LEU A 78 -10.12 10.47 -26.82
N GLY A 79 -9.83 10.06 -25.59
CA GLY A 79 -9.59 10.99 -24.49
C GLY A 79 -8.49 12.01 -24.77
N ALA A 80 -7.38 11.57 -25.36
CA ALA A 80 -6.29 12.47 -25.77
C ALA A 80 -6.73 13.47 -26.86
N CYS A 81 -7.57 13.05 -27.81
CA CYS A 81 -8.11 13.93 -28.85
C CYS A 81 -9.10 14.95 -28.27
N LEU A 82 -10.03 14.51 -27.42
CA LEU A 82 -11.01 15.38 -26.75
C LEU A 82 -10.34 16.43 -25.88
N LYS A 83 -9.28 16.06 -25.16
CA LYS A 83 -8.47 17.02 -24.39
C LYS A 83 -7.87 18.11 -25.28
N ARG A 84 -7.39 17.76 -26.48
CA ARG A 84 -6.84 18.73 -27.45
C ARG A 84 -7.91 19.61 -28.10
N LEU A 85 -9.17 19.19 -28.03
CA LEU A 85 -10.33 19.96 -28.46
C LEU A 85 -10.90 20.84 -27.33
N ASP A 86 -10.20 20.91 -26.19
CA ASP A 86 -10.59 21.69 -25.00
C ASP A 86 -11.92 21.21 -24.37
N ASP A 87 -12.21 19.90 -24.47
CA ASP A 87 -13.32 19.24 -23.77
C ASP A 87 -12.77 18.30 -22.66
N PRO A 88 -12.35 18.85 -21.50
CA PRO A 88 -11.75 18.06 -20.42
C PRO A 88 -12.74 17.09 -19.77
N LEU A 89 -14.05 17.38 -19.81
CA LEU A 89 -15.07 16.52 -19.22
C LEU A 89 -15.25 15.25 -20.05
N ALA A 90 -15.45 15.39 -21.36
CA ALA A 90 -15.55 14.24 -22.26
C ALA A 90 -14.22 13.47 -22.32
N ALA A 91 -13.09 14.18 -22.30
CA ALA A 91 -11.77 13.57 -22.23
C ALA A 91 -11.60 12.68 -20.98
N ALA A 92 -11.94 13.20 -19.80
CA ALA A 92 -11.86 12.44 -18.56
C ALA A 92 -12.76 11.19 -18.58
N ALA A 93 -13.97 11.28 -19.13
CA ALA A 93 -14.87 10.15 -19.28
C ALA A 93 -14.26 9.04 -20.17
N ALA A 94 -13.74 9.41 -21.35
CA ALA A 94 -13.08 8.47 -22.26
C ALA A 94 -11.81 7.85 -21.66
N LEU A 95 -10.98 8.66 -20.98
CA LEU A 95 -9.76 8.18 -20.32
C LEU A 95 -10.07 7.20 -19.18
N ARG A 96 -11.08 7.47 -18.35
CA ARG A 96 -11.52 6.53 -17.30
C ARG A 96 -11.95 5.19 -17.89
N ARG A 97 -12.71 5.20 -18.99
CA ARG A 97 -13.13 3.97 -19.66
C ARG A 97 -11.94 3.18 -20.20
N GLY A 98 -10.99 3.84 -20.85
CA GLY A 98 -9.79 3.17 -21.34
C GLY A 98 -8.87 2.67 -20.21
N LEU A 99 -8.75 3.40 -19.10
CA LEU A 99 -7.94 2.99 -17.94
C LEU A 99 -8.57 1.84 -17.15
N ALA A 100 -9.89 1.66 -17.22
CA ALA A 100 -10.55 0.47 -16.68
C ALA A 100 -10.16 -0.80 -17.47
N LEU A 101 -9.89 -0.67 -18.78
CA LEU A 101 -9.45 -1.76 -19.66
C LEU A 101 -7.93 -1.93 -19.63
N MET A 102 -7.18 -0.84 -19.42
CA MET A 102 -5.72 -0.79 -19.46
C MET A 102 -5.17 -0.03 -18.25
N PRO A 103 -5.19 -0.63 -17.05
CA PRO A 103 -4.81 0.03 -15.80
C PRO A 103 -3.32 0.44 -15.75
N GLU A 104 -2.46 -0.15 -16.58
CA GLU A 104 -1.02 0.13 -16.58
C GLU A 104 -0.62 1.31 -17.49
N ALA A 105 -1.60 1.97 -18.14
CA ALA A 105 -1.37 3.06 -19.08
C ALA A 105 -1.07 4.41 -18.38
N ALA A 106 0.07 4.48 -17.68
CA ALA A 106 0.50 5.66 -16.92
C ALA A 106 0.43 7.00 -17.71
N PRO A 107 0.87 7.10 -18.99
CA PRO A 107 0.74 8.35 -19.75
C PRO A 107 -0.70 8.83 -19.95
N ALA A 108 -1.66 7.92 -20.00
CA ALA A 108 -3.08 8.28 -20.12
C ALA A 108 -3.69 8.63 -18.77
N ARG A 109 -3.24 8.00 -17.68
CA ARG A 109 -3.59 8.40 -16.32
C ARG A 109 -3.08 9.80 -15.99
N LEU A 110 -1.87 10.14 -16.43
CA LEU A 110 -1.34 11.50 -16.36
C LEU A 110 -2.25 12.50 -17.09
N GLN A 111 -2.79 12.15 -18.26
CA GLN A 111 -3.74 12.99 -18.98
C GLN A 111 -5.08 13.13 -18.26
N LEU A 112 -5.54 12.06 -17.60
CA LEU A 112 -6.77 12.11 -16.80
C LEU A 112 -6.60 13.10 -15.65
N ALA A 113 -5.49 13.02 -14.92
CA ALA A 113 -5.17 13.96 -13.85
C ALA A 113 -5.16 15.42 -14.34
N GLU A 114 -4.54 15.69 -15.49
CA GLU A 114 -4.53 17.02 -16.12
C GLU A 114 -5.94 17.52 -16.50
N CYS A 115 -6.87 16.63 -16.88
CA CYS A 115 -8.26 17.01 -17.18
C CYS A 115 -9.07 17.32 -15.91
N LEU A 116 -8.74 16.66 -14.78
CA LEU A 116 -9.43 16.84 -13.50
C LEU A 116 -8.97 18.10 -12.76
N LEU A 117 -7.70 18.48 -12.89
CA LEU A 117 -7.05 19.52 -12.11
C LEU A 117 -7.85 20.83 -11.96
N PRO A 118 -8.49 21.39 -13.01
CA PRO A 118 -9.23 22.66 -12.87
C PRO A 118 -10.51 22.57 -12.03
N GLY A 119 -11.15 21.40 -11.93
CA GLY A 119 -12.45 21.22 -11.28
C GLY A 119 -12.40 20.38 -10.00
N ASP A 120 -11.47 19.44 -9.92
CA ASP A 120 -11.30 18.51 -8.81
C ASP A 120 -9.80 18.24 -8.57
N PRO A 121 -9.10 19.16 -7.88
CA PRO A 121 -7.66 19.04 -7.65
C PRO A 121 -7.29 17.86 -6.75
N ASP A 122 -8.20 17.42 -5.87
CA ASP A 122 -7.96 16.28 -4.97
C ASP A 122 -8.02 14.96 -5.75
N ALA A 123 -9.02 14.79 -6.64
CA ALA A 123 -9.04 13.64 -7.55
C ALA A 123 -7.85 13.67 -8.54
N ALA A 124 -7.47 14.86 -9.02
CA ALA A 124 -6.29 15.02 -9.86
C ALA A 124 -5.01 14.57 -9.15
N LEU A 125 -4.83 14.95 -7.89
CA LEU A 125 -3.67 14.56 -7.06
C LEU A 125 -3.53 13.04 -6.97
N VAL A 126 -4.64 12.34 -6.71
CA VAL A 126 -4.66 10.86 -6.66
C VAL A 126 -4.24 10.25 -8.00
N GLU A 127 -4.80 10.73 -9.12
CA GLU A 127 -4.47 10.20 -10.44
C GLU A 127 -3.04 10.55 -10.88
N TYR A 128 -2.51 11.72 -10.52
CA TYR A 128 -1.10 12.06 -10.74
C TYR A 128 -0.20 11.09 -9.98
N PHE A 129 -0.45 10.90 -8.68
CA PHE A 129 0.36 10.02 -7.85
C PHE A 129 0.32 8.59 -8.37
N ARG A 130 -0.87 8.07 -8.68
CA ARG A 130 -1.05 6.74 -9.27
C ARG A 130 -0.39 6.61 -10.65
N ALA A 131 -0.38 7.64 -11.48
CA ALA A 131 0.31 7.61 -12.76
C ALA A 131 1.83 7.44 -12.56
N VAL A 132 2.41 8.23 -11.65
CA VAL A 132 3.86 8.21 -11.38
C VAL A 132 4.28 6.90 -10.75
N THR A 133 3.58 6.42 -9.72
CA THR A 133 3.93 5.17 -9.03
C THR A 133 3.80 3.95 -9.95
N THR A 134 2.74 3.86 -10.77
CA THR A 134 2.61 2.80 -11.79
C THR A 134 3.77 2.83 -12.80
N ALA A 135 4.20 4.01 -13.27
CA ALA A 135 5.32 4.11 -14.20
C ALA A 135 6.64 3.69 -13.55
N GLN A 136 6.91 4.16 -12.32
CA GLN A 136 8.15 3.89 -11.60
C GLN A 136 8.30 2.42 -11.21
N ALA A 137 7.21 1.74 -10.85
CA ALA A 137 7.20 0.29 -10.62
C ALA A 137 7.66 -0.51 -11.85
N GLN A 138 7.54 0.07 -13.05
CA GLN A 138 7.97 -0.53 -14.32
C GLN A 138 9.33 0.03 -14.80
N GLY A 139 10.07 0.73 -13.95
CA GLY A 139 11.37 1.33 -14.29
C GLY A 139 11.29 2.55 -15.22
N ARG A 140 10.11 3.16 -15.37
CA ARG A 140 9.88 4.36 -16.20
C ARG A 140 9.76 5.59 -15.31
N TRP A 141 10.02 6.78 -15.86
CA TRP A 141 9.84 8.06 -15.15
C TRP A 141 10.69 8.22 -13.88
N LEU A 142 11.82 7.52 -13.80
CA LEU A 142 12.78 7.64 -12.70
C LEU A 142 13.70 8.86 -12.89
N ASN A 143 13.96 9.22 -14.15
CA ASN A 143 14.82 10.33 -14.58
C ASN A 143 14.60 10.61 -16.08
N ASP A 144 15.29 11.61 -16.63
CA ASP A 144 15.16 11.98 -18.06
C ASP A 144 15.58 10.86 -19.03
N ALA A 145 16.42 9.90 -18.60
CA ALA A 145 16.83 8.75 -19.42
C ALA A 145 15.74 7.68 -19.53
N THR A 146 14.89 7.57 -18.51
CA THR A 146 13.75 6.62 -18.46
C THR A 146 12.40 7.30 -18.78
N THR A 147 12.45 8.55 -19.27
CA THR A 147 11.27 9.36 -19.61
C THR A 147 11.35 9.85 -21.04
N ALA A 148 10.31 9.53 -21.83
CA ALA A 148 10.19 10.02 -23.20
C ALA A 148 10.28 11.56 -23.25
N PRO A 149 11.04 12.17 -24.19
CA PRO A 149 11.30 13.61 -24.22
C PRO A 149 10.03 14.47 -24.11
N GLU A 150 8.96 14.08 -24.80
CA GLU A 150 7.67 14.77 -24.82
C GLU A 150 6.89 14.71 -23.50
N LEU A 151 7.28 13.81 -22.59
CA LEU A 151 6.65 13.66 -21.27
C LEU A 151 7.46 14.30 -20.15
N ARG A 152 8.75 14.61 -20.34
CA ARG A 152 9.66 15.04 -19.25
C ARG A 152 9.11 16.19 -18.42
N GLU A 153 8.73 17.29 -19.06
CA GLU A 153 8.21 18.45 -18.33
C GLU A 153 6.84 18.20 -17.69
N ARG A 154 6.00 17.37 -18.32
CA ARG A 154 4.69 17.00 -17.77
C ARG A 154 4.84 16.10 -16.54
N VAL A 155 5.77 15.14 -16.57
CA VAL A 155 6.10 14.28 -15.44
C VAL A 155 6.73 15.09 -14.30
N LYS A 156 7.69 15.98 -14.59
CA LYS A 156 8.26 16.89 -13.57
C LYS A 156 7.20 17.79 -12.94
N THR A 157 6.25 18.27 -13.73
CA THR A 157 5.11 19.06 -13.22
C THR A 157 4.20 18.22 -12.34
N ALA A 158 3.86 17.00 -12.75
CA ALA A 158 3.09 16.06 -11.95
C ALA A 158 3.77 15.77 -10.61
N MET A 159 5.08 15.52 -10.60
CA MET A 159 5.84 15.27 -9.36
C MET A 159 5.77 16.47 -8.40
N ARG A 160 5.94 17.70 -8.88
CA ARG A 160 5.78 18.90 -8.04
C ARG A 160 4.36 19.03 -7.47
N LEU A 161 3.34 18.80 -8.30
CA LEU A 161 1.94 18.84 -7.86
C LEU A 161 1.62 17.75 -6.83
N ILE A 162 2.22 16.57 -6.98
CA ILE A 162 2.13 15.48 -6.01
C ILE A 162 2.74 15.90 -4.68
N ASP A 163 3.96 16.44 -4.69
CA ASP A 163 4.66 16.85 -3.47
C ASP A 163 3.87 17.96 -2.75
N GLU A 164 3.50 19.03 -3.46
CA GLU A 164 2.70 20.14 -2.92
C GLU A 164 1.33 19.67 -2.41
N GLY A 165 0.66 18.79 -3.15
CA GLY A 165 -0.65 18.25 -2.79
C GLY A 165 -0.60 17.37 -1.55
N ARG A 166 0.37 16.44 -1.47
CA ARG A 166 0.59 15.57 -0.30
C ARG A 166 0.99 16.37 0.93
N HIS A 167 1.86 17.38 0.78
CA HIS A 167 2.22 18.28 1.87
C HIS A 167 0.96 18.94 2.42
N ARG A 168 0.18 19.59 1.56
CA ARG A 168 -1.06 20.27 1.96
C ARG A 168 -2.04 19.32 2.64
N LEU A 169 -2.32 18.18 2.02
CA LEU A 169 -3.27 17.19 2.52
C LEU A 169 -2.85 16.68 3.90
N PHE A 170 -1.60 16.25 4.08
CA PHE A 170 -1.16 15.63 5.32
C PHE A 170 -0.95 16.64 6.46
N PHE A 171 -0.46 17.85 6.18
CA PHE A 171 -0.42 18.90 7.20
C PHE A 171 -1.83 19.36 7.59
N SER A 172 -2.78 19.41 6.64
CA SER A 172 -4.18 19.74 6.95
C SER A 172 -4.83 18.70 7.89
N ALA A 173 -4.38 17.44 7.84
CA ALA A 173 -4.87 16.38 8.71
C ALA A 173 -4.56 16.67 10.19
N ILE A 174 -3.43 17.29 10.51
CA ILE A 174 -3.05 17.56 11.91
C ILE A 174 -3.27 19.03 12.32
N ALA A 175 -3.56 19.92 11.38
CA ALA A 175 -3.71 21.35 11.64
C ALA A 175 -4.79 21.70 12.68
N PRO A 176 -6.01 21.08 12.69
CA PRO A 176 -7.00 21.36 13.73
C PRO A 176 -6.49 21.03 15.14
N LEU A 177 -5.74 19.93 15.29
CA LEU A 177 -5.17 19.53 16.57
C LEU A 177 -4.02 20.45 17.00
N GLN A 178 -3.23 20.95 16.05
CA GLN A 178 -2.22 21.98 16.33
C GLN A 178 -2.85 23.28 16.80
N GLN A 179 -3.99 23.68 16.23
CA GLN A 179 -4.74 24.86 16.70
C GLN A 179 -5.32 24.64 18.09
N GLN A 180 -5.82 23.44 18.39
CA GLN A 180 -6.42 23.10 19.67
C GLN A 180 -5.38 22.99 20.80
N HIS A 181 -4.26 22.31 20.56
CA HIS A 181 -3.27 21.96 21.60
C HIS A 181 -1.99 22.82 21.56
N GLY A 182 -1.81 23.61 20.50
CA GLY A 182 -0.60 24.39 20.25
C GLY A 182 0.46 23.60 19.48
N ALA A 183 1.24 24.31 18.64
CA ALA A 183 2.26 23.70 17.78
C ALA A 183 3.33 22.92 18.57
N GLN A 184 3.71 23.40 19.76
CA GLN A 184 4.72 22.74 20.59
C GLN A 184 4.26 21.35 21.05
N ALA A 185 2.98 21.19 21.37
CA ALA A 185 2.40 19.93 21.82
C ALA A 185 2.39 18.85 20.73
N LEU A 186 2.48 19.22 19.45
CA LEU A 186 2.55 18.29 18.32
C LEU A 186 3.86 18.40 17.52
N SER A 187 4.90 18.99 18.13
CA SER A 187 6.19 19.22 17.48
C SER A 187 6.84 17.92 16.97
N ARG A 188 6.79 16.82 17.74
CA ARG A 188 7.31 15.51 17.31
C ARG A 188 6.55 14.95 16.10
N VAL A 189 5.22 15.02 16.11
CA VAL A 189 4.37 14.55 15.00
C VAL A 189 4.63 15.39 13.74
N THR A 190 4.76 16.70 13.89
CA THR A 190 5.07 17.64 12.80
C THR A 190 6.41 17.31 12.17
N ARG A 191 7.47 17.14 12.97
CA ARG A 191 8.80 16.76 12.49
C ARG A 191 8.84 15.36 11.87
N ALA A 192 8.07 14.42 12.40
CA ALA A 192 7.92 13.09 11.80
C ALA A 192 7.29 13.18 10.39
N LEU A 193 6.28 14.04 10.23
CA LEU A 193 5.63 14.28 8.94
C LEU A 193 6.56 14.99 7.95
N GLU A 194 7.31 16.00 8.40
CA GLU A 194 8.33 16.68 7.58
C GLU A 194 9.37 15.68 7.05
N ALA A 195 9.84 14.77 7.91
CA ALA A 195 10.76 13.71 7.52
C ALA A 195 10.13 12.71 6.53
N TYR A 196 8.89 12.27 6.78
CA TYR A 196 8.15 11.37 5.89
C TYR A 196 7.95 11.97 4.48
N LEU A 197 7.74 13.28 4.41
CA LEU A 197 7.57 14.04 3.17
C LEU A 197 8.90 14.44 2.51
N GLY A 198 10.05 14.16 3.12
CA GLY A 198 11.37 14.55 2.61
C GLY A 198 11.66 16.05 2.69
N ILE A 199 10.91 16.79 3.51
CA ILE A 199 11.11 18.24 3.74
C ILE A 199 12.32 18.47 4.65
N ALA A 200 12.51 17.59 5.63
CA ALA A 200 13.62 17.63 6.58
C ALA A 200 14.28 16.26 6.69
N PRO A 201 15.57 16.16 7.07
CA PRO A 201 16.17 14.87 7.39
C PRO A 201 15.46 14.25 8.60
N GLY A 202 15.32 12.93 8.59
CA GLY A 202 14.77 12.19 9.71
C GLY A 202 15.23 10.74 9.72
N GLY A 203 14.49 9.91 10.46
CA GLY A 203 14.89 8.54 10.75
C GLY A 203 15.61 8.42 12.09
N SER A 204 15.81 7.17 12.51
CA SER A 204 16.41 6.90 13.82
C SER A 204 17.89 7.26 13.85
N PRO A 205 18.38 7.86 14.95
CA PRO A 205 19.81 7.99 15.18
C PRO A 205 20.48 6.64 15.49
N ASP A 206 19.72 5.60 15.86
CA ASP A 206 20.25 4.25 16.09
C ASP A 206 20.17 3.44 14.80
N PRO A 207 21.30 2.99 14.21
CA PRO A 207 21.30 2.27 12.95
C PRO A 207 20.59 0.91 13.02
N ARG A 208 20.32 0.38 14.22
CA ARG A 208 19.56 -0.86 14.45
C ARG A 208 18.06 -0.63 14.37
N GLN A 209 17.58 0.61 14.39
CA GLN A 209 16.15 0.95 14.33
C GLN A 209 15.84 1.60 12.98
N ARG A 210 15.00 0.95 12.18
CA ARG A 210 14.70 1.37 10.80
C ARG A 210 13.23 1.10 10.47
N PRO A 211 12.29 1.89 10.99
CA PRO A 211 10.89 1.72 10.63
C PRO A 211 10.69 1.88 9.12
N THR A 212 9.84 1.05 8.53
CA THR A 212 9.61 1.05 7.08
C THR A 212 8.65 2.14 6.60
N PHE A 213 7.94 2.81 7.51
CA PHE A 213 6.96 3.85 7.17
C PHE A 213 7.20 5.18 7.89
N LEU A 214 7.03 5.25 9.22
CA LEU A 214 7.05 6.52 9.95
C LEU A 214 7.90 6.43 11.21
N TYR A 215 8.83 7.38 11.37
CA TYR A 215 9.65 7.53 12.56
C TYR A 215 9.28 8.80 13.32
N ILE A 216 8.98 8.66 14.62
CA ILE A 216 8.69 9.76 15.52
C ILE A 216 10.00 10.14 16.26
N PRO A 217 10.51 11.36 16.06
CA PRO A 217 11.75 11.81 16.70
C PRO A 217 11.56 12.02 18.20
N ASP A 218 12.65 11.97 18.96
CA ASP A 218 12.72 12.26 20.40
C ASP A 218 11.81 11.35 21.27
N LEU A 219 11.44 10.18 20.76
CA LEU A 219 11.08 9.04 21.59
C LEU A 219 12.38 8.36 22.01
N GLN A 220 12.56 8.13 23.31
CA GLN A 220 13.77 7.49 23.84
C GLN A 220 13.93 6.10 23.20
N PRO A 221 15.05 5.87 22.47
CA PRO A 221 15.23 4.66 21.67
C PRO A 221 15.69 3.50 22.56
N GLU A 222 14.85 2.47 22.71
CA GLU A 222 15.11 1.31 23.57
C GLU A 222 14.56 0.05 22.90
N PRO A 223 15.33 -1.05 22.80
CA PRO A 223 14.83 -2.29 22.21
C PRO A 223 13.75 -2.94 23.08
N TYR A 224 13.90 -2.90 24.41
CA TYR A 224 12.91 -3.40 25.37
C TYR A 224 12.56 -2.32 26.38
N PHE A 225 11.31 -2.30 26.81
CA PHE A 225 10.79 -1.30 27.72
C PHE A 225 10.65 -1.84 29.15
N GLU A 226 10.83 -0.96 30.12
CA GLU A 226 10.60 -1.28 31.52
C GLU A 226 9.11 -1.52 31.79
N ARG A 227 8.82 -2.56 32.58
CA ARG A 227 7.46 -2.99 32.93
C ARG A 227 6.63 -1.88 33.60
N ALA A 228 7.27 -0.97 34.34
CA ALA A 228 6.61 0.13 35.03
C ALA A 228 5.89 1.11 34.07
N LEU A 229 6.25 1.11 32.78
CA LEU A 229 5.58 1.90 31.75
C LEU A 229 4.20 1.33 31.34
N PHE A 230 3.88 0.11 31.76
CA PHE A 230 2.68 -0.62 31.34
C PHE A 230 1.87 -1.11 32.55
N PRO A 231 1.18 -0.22 33.27
CA PRO A 231 0.42 -0.59 34.47
C PRO A 231 -0.70 -1.62 34.20
N TRP A 232 -1.16 -1.72 32.95
CA TRP A 232 -2.17 -2.69 32.51
C TRP A 232 -1.63 -4.13 32.37
N TYR A 233 -0.31 -4.35 32.46
CA TYR A 233 0.27 -5.70 32.45
C TYR A 233 -0.35 -6.61 33.50
N GLU A 234 -0.55 -6.10 34.72
CA GLU A 234 -1.02 -6.92 35.83
C GLU A 234 -2.36 -7.60 35.51
N ALA A 235 -3.32 -6.85 34.97
CA ALA A 235 -4.63 -7.37 34.60
C ALA A 235 -4.54 -8.43 33.49
N LEU A 236 -3.66 -8.23 32.50
CA LEU A 236 -3.44 -9.17 31.41
C LEU A 236 -2.73 -10.45 31.89
N GLU A 237 -1.71 -10.32 32.72
CA GLU A 237 -0.96 -11.44 33.30
C GLU A 237 -1.82 -12.28 34.25
N GLN A 238 -2.69 -11.64 35.05
CA GLN A 238 -3.66 -12.34 35.91
C GLN A 238 -4.67 -13.17 35.09
N ALA A 239 -4.95 -12.77 33.84
CA ALA A 239 -5.83 -13.51 32.94
C ALA A 239 -5.13 -14.67 32.20
N THR A 240 -3.82 -14.88 32.37
CA THR A 240 -3.02 -15.85 31.59
C THR A 240 -3.62 -17.25 31.58
N ASP A 241 -3.97 -17.81 32.73
CA ASP A 241 -4.48 -19.18 32.81
C ASP A 241 -5.81 -19.35 32.07
N ALA A 242 -6.68 -18.35 32.17
CA ALA A 242 -7.94 -18.34 31.44
C ALA A 242 -7.70 -18.23 29.92
N ILE A 243 -6.84 -17.29 29.49
CA ILE A 243 -6.45 -17.12 28.08
C ILE A 243 -5.84 -18.42 27.52
N ARG A 244 -4.98 -19.08 28.29
CA ARG A 244 -4.35 -20.36 27.92
C ARG A 244 -5.37 -21.48 27.76
N ALA A 245 -6.39 -21.56 28.62
CA ALA A 245 -7.47 -22.53 28.48
C ALA A 245 -8.30 -22.29 27.19
N GLU A 246 -8.51 -21.03 26.81
CA GLU A 246 -9.17 -20.69 25.54
C GLU A 246 -8.30 -21.05 24.33
N LEU A 247 -6.99 -20.74 24.40
CA LEU A 247 -6.01 -21.17 23.40
C LEU A 247 -6.01 -22.69 23.22
N GLN A 248 -6.06 -23.48 24.30
CA GLN A 248 -6.10 -24.94 24.19
C GLN A 248 -7.33 -25.44 23.40
N ARG A 249 -8.50 -24.82 23.59
CA ARG A 249 -9.69 -25.12 22.79
C ARG A 249 -9.50 -24.74 21.32
N VAL A 250 -8.91 -23.59 21.03
CA VAL A 250 -8.56 -23.15 19.66
C VAL A 250 -7.59 -24.15 19.00
N LEU A 251 -6.55 -24.59 19.70
CA LEU A 251 -5.58 -25.56 19.19
C LEU A 251 -6.18 -26.93 18.91
N GLN A 252 -7.16 -27.37 19.73
CA GLN A 252 -7.87 -28.63 19.53
C GLN A 252 -8.83 -28.58 18.34
N ALA A 253 -9.59 -27.49 18.20
CA ALA A 253 -10.54 -27.33 17.09
C ALA A 253 -9.84 -26.99 15.77
N ARG A 254 -8.76 -26.19 15.83
CA ARG A 254 -8.05 -25.56 14.70
C ARG A 254 -8.89 -24.61 13.84
N ASP A 255 -10.16 -24.40 14.18
CA ASP A 255 -11.03 -23.42 13.52
C ASP A 255 -10.46 -22.00 13.68
N GLY A 256 -10.44 -21.23 12.58
CA GLY A 256 -9.99 -19.84 12.55
C GLY A 256 -8.47 -19.63 12.52
N LEU A 257 -7.67 -20.70 12.66
CA LEU A 257 -6.22 -20.63 12.44
C LEU A 257 -5.91 -20.42 10.96
N GLN A 258 -5.01 -19.47 10.68
CA GLN A 258 -4.56 -19.15 9.33
C GLN A 258 -3.07 -18.83 9.33
N PRO A 259 -2.35 -18.99 8.21
CA PRO A 259 -0.97 -18.52 8.09
C PRO A 259 -0.86 -17.02 8.43
N PHE A 260 0.14 -16.65 9.23
CA PHE A 260 0.41 -15.22 9.51
C PHE A 260 0.87 -14.51 8.24
N LEU A 261 1.77 -15.16 7.50
CA LEU A 261 2.31 -14.68 6.23
C LEU A 261 1.44 -15.15 5.05
N ASP A 262 1.14 -14.23 4.14
CA ASP A 262 0.48 -14.54 2.87
C ASP A 262 1.52 -14.68 1.75
N PHE A 263 1.52 -15.85 1.10
CA PHE A 263 2.41 -16.19 -0.02
C PHE A 263 1.65 -16.30 -1.36
N SER A 264 0.43 -15.74 -1.44
CA SER A 264 -0.32 -15.65 -2.70
C SER A 264 0.33 -14.72 -3.74
N GLY A 265 1.22 -13.82 -3.28
CA GLY A 265 2.03 -12.93 -4.10
C GLY A 265 3.40 -13.51 -4.50
N PRO A 266 4.35 -12.66 -4.94
CA PRO A 266 5.67 -13.10 -5.40
C PRO A 266 6.62 -13.51 -4.26
N ALA A 267 6.27 -13.18 -3.01
CA ALA A 267 7.09 -13.42 -1.84
C ALA A 267 7.14 -14.92 -1.50
N ARG A 268 8.32 -15.43 -1.14
CA ARG A 268 8.52 -16.84 -0.82
C ARG A 268 8.66 -17.04 0.69
N LYS A 269 8.29 -18.23 1.17
CA LYS A 269 8.43 -18.61 2.58
C LYS A 269 9.85 -18.42 3.11
N ASP A 270 10.83 -18.82 2.31
CA ASP A 270 12.25 -18.70 2.60
C ASP A 270 12.73 -17.25 2.71
N ASP A 271 11.97 -16.25 2.25
CA ASP A 271 12.34 -14.85 2.43
C ASP A 271 12.15 -14.42 3.90
N PHE A 272 11.25 -15.08 4.63
CA PHE A 272 10.84 -14.68 5.98
C PHE A 272 11.13 -15.73 7.05
N LEU A 273 11.12 -17.01 6.69
CA LEU A 273 11.33 -18.12 7.61
C LEU A 273 12.60 -18.90 7.26
N ALA A 274 13.22 -19.47 8.28
CA ALA A 274 14.22 -20.51 8.15
C ALA A 274 13.88 -21.68 9.08
N SER A 275 14.43 -22.86 8.79
CA SER A 275 14.22 -24.06 9.59
C SER A 275 15.54 -24.76 9.87
N ARG A 276 15.69 -25.35 11.06
CA ARG A 276 16.84 -26.22 11.39
C ARG A 276 16.75 -27.60 10.76
N GLN A 277 15.57 -28.01 10.28
CA GLN A 277 15.34 -29.35 9.74
C GLN A 277 14.88 -29.28 8.29
N ASP A 278 13.64 -28.86 8.09
CA ASP A 278 12.97 -28.79 6.79
C ASP A 278 12.17 -27.48 6.72
N ILE A 279 12.36 -26.72 5.65
CA ILE A 279 11.68 -25.47 5.42
C ILE A 279 10.18 -25.67 5.18
N ASP A 280 9.77 -26.84 4.68
CA ASP A 280 8.35 -27.17 4.50
C ASP A 280 7.64 -27.36 5.85
N ALA A 281 8.36 -27.88 6.86
CA ALA A 281 7.85 -28.06 8.22
C ALA A 281 7.80 -26.76 9.05
N ALA A 282 8.54 -25.71 8.66
CA ALA A 282 8.46 -24.42 9.34
C ALA A 282 7.09 -23.79 9.13
N ALA A 283 6.45 -23.29 10.18
CA ALA A 283 5.16 -22.61 10.03
C ALA A 283 4.99 -21.55 11.10
N TRP A 284 4.42 -20.43 10.67
CA TRP A 284 4.04 -19.32 11.50
C TRP A 284 2.56 -19.02 11.25
N ASP A 285 1.72 -19.49 12.17
CA ASP A 285 0.27 -19.40 12.09
C ASP A 285 -0.26 -18.40 13.12
N ALA A 286 -1.48 -17.95 12.90
CA ALA A 286 -2.14 -16.95 13.72
C ALA A 286 -3.62 -17.25 13.95
N TYR A 287 -4.09 -16.88 15.13
CA TYR A 287 -5.51 -16.73 15.46
C TYR A 287 -5.78 -15.26 15.79
N PHE A 288 -6.34 -14.51 14.85
CA PHE A 288 -6.49 -13.05 14.97
C PHE A 288 -7.73 -12.67 15.78
N PHE A 289 -7.57 -11.83 16.80
CA PHE A 289 -8.66 -11.08 17.40
C PHE A 289 -8.87 -9.74 16.71
N HIS A 290 -7.78 -9.13 16.25
CA HIS A 290 -7.75 -7.95 15.39
C HIS A 290 -6.65 -8.12 14.34
N ARG A 291 -6.94 -7.74 13.09
CA ARG A 291 -5.97 -7.67 11.98
C ARG A 291 -6.22 -6.41 11.18
N HIS A 292 -5.20 -5.62 10.91
CA HIS A 292 -5.31 -4.32 10.23
C HIS A 292 -6.41 -3.42 10.84
N GLY A 293 -6.52 -3.42 12.17
CA GLY A 293 -7.55 -2.68 12.90
C GLY A 293 -8.98 -3.24 12.82
N GLN A 294 -9.23 -4.29 12.04
CA GLN A 294 -10.52 -4.96 11.97
C GLN A 294 -10.60 -6.04 13.05
N ALA A 295 -11.65 -6.00 13.86
CA ALA A 295 -11.93 -7.04 14.86
C ALA A 295 -12.50 -8.31 14.20
N TYR A 296 -12.29 -9.45 14.84
CA TYR A 296 -12.89 -10.75 14.51
C TYR A 296 -13.92 -11.09 15.60
N PRO A 297 -15.20 -10.69 15.45
CA PRO A 297 -16.21 -10.83 16.50
C PRO A 297 -16.43 -12.28 16.93
N GLU A 298 -16.38 -13.22 15.99
CA GLU A 298 -16.50 -14.65 16.23
C GLU A 298 -15.36 -15.19 17.09
N HIS A 299 -14.14 -14.73 16.88
CA HIS A 299 -12.97 -15.12 17.67
C HIS A 299 -13.01 -14.53 19.07
N LEU A 300 -13.43 -13.26 19.20
CA LEU A 300 -13.65 -12.62 20.49
C LEU A 300 -14.79 -13.30 21.28
N ALA A 301 -15.83 -13.77 20.59
CA ALA A 301 -16.92 -14.52 21.21
C ALA A 301 -16.50 -15.94 21.64
N ALA A 302 -15.61 -16.59 20.89
CA ALA A 302 -15.05 -17.90 21.24
C ALA A 302 -14.09 -17.86 22.44
N CYS A 303 -13.43 -16.70 22.63
CA CYS A 303 -12.46 -16.43 23.69
C CYS A 303 -12.89 -15.25 24.60
N PRO A 304 -13.99 -15.39 25.37
CA PRO A 304 -14.52 -14.31 26.21
C PRO A 304 -13.58 -13.84 27.32
N ALA A 305 -12.69 -14.70 27.84
CA ALA A 305 -11.69 -14.28 28.83
C ALA A 305 -10.62 -13.40 28.18
N THR A 306 -10.11 -13.80 27.01
CA THR A 306 -9.21 -12.96 26.21
C THR A 306 -9.86 -11.63 25.84
N ALA A 307 -11.11 -11.63 25.37
CA ALA A 307 -11.83 -10.40 25.03
C ALA A 307 -11.95 -9.44 26.23
N ARG A 308 -12.25 -9.97 27.43
CA ARG A 308 -12.34 -9.18 28.67
C ARG A 308 -10.99 -8.62 29.11
N ALA A 309 -9.91 -9.38 28.97
CA ALA A 309 -8.56 -8.91 29.25
C ALA A 309 -8.15 -7.79 28.29
N LEU A 310 -8.41 -7.97 26.99
CA LEU A 310 -8.12 -6.98 25.95
C LEU A 310 -8.86 -5.65 26.13
N ALA A 311 -10.06 -5.67 26.73
CA ALA A 311 -10.81 -4.45 27.02
C ALA A 311 -10.09 -3.50 28.01
N GLN A 312 -9.11 -4.00 28.76
CA GLN A 312 -8.32 -3.22 29.72
C GLN A 312 -6.99 -2.73 29.13
N VAL A 313 -6.64 -3.15 27.92
CA VAL A 313 -5.37 -2.81 27.26
C VAL A 313 -5.55 -1.54 26.40
N PRO A 314 -4.66 -0.53 26.52
CA PRO A 314 -4.70 0.67 25.69
C PRO A 314 -4.15 0.39 24.28
N LEU A 315 -4.87 -0.43 23.51
CA LEU A 315 -4.49 -0.83 22.16
C LEU A 315 -4.32 0.37 21.22
N THR A 316 -3.36 0.27 20.30
CA THR A 316 -3.19 1.24 19.20
C THR A 316 -4.32 1.08 18.20
N ARG A 317 -5.34 1.93 18.25
CA ARG A 317 -6.48 1.87 17.33
C ARG A 317 -6.36 2.91 16.22
N ILE A 318 -6.12 2.44 15.01
CA ILE A 318 -6.02 3.24 13.77
C ILE A 318 -6.77 2.48 12.68
N ASP A 319 -7.80 3.09 12.10
CA ASP A 319 -8.72 2.40 11.21
C ASP A 319 -7.98 1.85 9.98
N ALA A 320 -8.24 0.58 9.64
CA ALA A 320 -7.58 -0.17 8.56
C ALA A 320 -6.05 -0.38 8.72
N HIS A 321 -5.46 -0.07 9.88
CA HIS A 321 -4.01 -0.18 10.09
C HIS A 321 -3.62 -0.93 11.38
N ALA A 322 -4.25 -0.61 12.52
CA ALA A 322 -3.88 -1.13 13.83
C ALA A 322 -5.11 -1.23 14.75
N PRO A 323 -5.15 -2.15 15.72
CA PRO A 323 -4.05 -3.00 16.17
C PRO A 323 -3.97 -4.32 15.41
N GLU A 324 -2.81 -4.96 15.47
CA GLU A 324 -2.70 -6.42 15.42
C GLU A 324 -2.88 -6.98 16.84
N VAL A 325 -3.77 -7.97 16.98
CA VAL A 325 -3.96 -8.72 18.23
C VAL A 325 -4.23 -10.16 17.89
N LEU A 326 -3.38 -11.09 18.31
CA LEU A 326 -3.47 -12.49 17.91
C LEU A 326 -2.85 -13.46 18.91
N PHE A 327 -3.23 -14.73 18.84
CA PHE A 327 -2.31 -15.80 19.20
C PHE A 327 -1.37 -16.06 18.02
N SER A 328 -0.07 -15.98 18.27
CA SER A 328 1.00 -16.26 17.31
C SER A 328 1.63 -17.61 17.62
N LEU A 329 1.50 -18.56 16.69
CA LEU A 329 1.93 -19.93 16.81
C LEU A 329 3.19 -20.12 15.96
N LEU A 330 4.30 -20.53 16.58
CA LEU A 330 5.53 -20.82 15.86
C LEU A 330 5.89 -22.30 16.00
N SER A 331 5.93 -23.00 14.87
CA SER A 331 6.20 -24.44 14.83
C SER A 331 7.62 -24.81 15.28
N PRO A 332 7.86 -26.06 15.72
CA PRO A 332 9.18 -26.57 16.08
C PRO A 332 10.25 -26.28 15.02
N GLY A 333 11.47 -26.04 15.46
CA GLY A 333 12.64 -25.81 14.59
C GLY A 333 12.61 -24.54 13.72
N THR A 334 11.64 -23.65 13.90
CA THR A 334 11.42 -22.47 13.04
C THR A 334 12.14 -21.22 13.55
N LEU A 335 12.75 -20.47 12.64
CA LEU A 335 13.30 -19.12 12.84
C LEU A 335 12.53 -18.13 11.97
N ILE A 336 12.00 -17.07 12.59
CA ILE A 336 11.54 -15.87 11.90
C ILE A 336 12.77 -15.00 11.66
N LYS A 337 13.09 -14.75 10.38
CA LYS A 337 14.28 -13.98 9.98
C LYS A 337 14.22 -12.54 10.46
N SER A 338 15.39 -11.92 10.55
CA SER A 338 15.52 -10.54 11.00
C SER A 338 14.75 -9.57 10.12
N HIS A 339 13.91 -8.74 10.72
CA HIS A 339 13.11 -7.72 10.04
C HIS A 339 12.86 -6.50 10.93
N HIS A 340 12.20 -5.49 10.37
CA HIS A 340 11.81 -4.27 11.07
C HIS A 340 10.30 -4.05 10.96
N GLY A 341 9.71 -3.51 12.01
CA GLY A 341 8.35 -3.02 12.08
C GLY A 341 8.16 -1.72 11.31
N VAL A 342 6.91 -1.25 11.25
CA VAL A 342 6.50 -0.14 10.38
C VAL A 342 6.72 1.24 10.99
N THR A 343 6.67 1.36 12.32
CA THR A 343 6.76 2.65 13.02
C THR A 343 7.15 2.46 14.48
N ASN A 344 7.88 3.42 15.06
CA ASN A 344 8.15 3.47 16.51
C ASN A 344 7.04 4.19 17.31
N SER A 345 5.93 4.59 16.66
CA SER A 345 4.77 5.17 17.36
C SER A 345 3.92 4.12 18.09
N ARG A 346 4.03 2.85 17.71
CA ARG A 346 3.50 1.70 18.44
C ARG A 346 4.64 0.84 18.97
N VAL A 347 4.34 0.06 19.99
CA VAL A 347 5.23 -0.95 20.56
C VAL A 347 4.48 -2.28 20.65
N VAL A 348 5.21 -3.38 20.56
CA VAL A 348 4.64 -4.72 20.53
C VAL A 348 4.77 -5.36 21.90
N THR A 349 3.67 -5.86 22.43
CA THR A 349 3.64 -6.63 23.68
C THR A 349 3.41 -8.11 23.37
N HIS A 350 4.26 -8.96 23.94
CA HIS A 350 4.02 -10.40 23.97
C HIS A 350 3.61 -10.84 25.37
N LEU A 351 2.48 -11.55 25.49
CA LEU A 351 2.16 -12.39 26.64
C LEU A 351 2.46 -13.85 26.27
N PRO A 352 3.52 -14.48 26.82
CA PRO A 352 3.88 -15.84 26.47
C PRO A 352 2.92 -16.86 27.12
N LEU A 353 2.35 -17.75 26.31
CA LEU A 353 1.31 -18.70 26.75
C LEU A 353 1.81 -20.15 26.81
N ILE A 354 2.63 -20.54 25.83
CA ILE A 354 3.30 -21.84 25.75
C ILE A 354 4.73 -21.57 25.27
N VAL A 355 5.74 -21.77 26.13
CA VAL A 355 7.15 -21.47 25.80
C VAL A 355 8.03 -22.68 26.14
N PRO A 356 8.33 -23.53 25.15
CA PRO A 356 9.31 -24.59 25.30
C PRO A 356 10.74 -24.04 25.50
N VAL A 357 11.66 -24.93 25.88
CA VAL A 357 13.11 -24.62 25.95
C VAL A 357 13.65 -24.16 24.59
N ASP A 358 14.71 -23.34 24.57
CA ASP A 358 15.35 -22.85 23.34
C ASP A 358 14.39 -22.07 22.40
N CYS A 359 13.54 -21.24 23.02
CA CYS A 359 12.71 -20.24 22.34
C CYS A 359 13.10 -18.85 22.83
N ALA A 360 13.45 -17.94 21.91
CA ALA A 360 13.76 -16.56 22.29
C ALA A 360 13.35 -15.54 21.22
N LEU A 361 13.34 -14.29 21.66
CA LEU A 361 13.20 -13.09 20.86
C LEU A 361 14.50 -12.30 20.95
N GLU A 362 14.98 -11.76 19.84
CA GLU A 362 16.11 -10.84 19.83
C GLU A 362 15.66 -9.53 19.21
N VAL A 363 15.90 -8.41 19.89
CA VAL A 363 15.55 -7.05 19.43
C VAL A 363 16.76 -6.15 19.61
N GLY A 364 17.23 -5.55 18.52
CA GLY A 364 18.39 -4.66 18.54
C GLY A 364 19.67 -5.33 19.05
N GLY A 365 19.80 -6.66 18.90
CA GLY A 365 20.92 -7.46 19.40
C GLY A 365 20.82 -7.84 20.89
N VAL A 366 19.67 -7.59 21.53
CA VAL A 366 19.40 -8.02 22.91
C VAL A 366 18.45 -9.22 22.86
N GLN A 367 18.91 -10.37 23.35
CA GLN A 367 18.07 -11.55 23.49
C GLN A 367 17.18 -11.45 24.74
N HIS A 368 15.94 -11.90 24.61
CA HIS A 368 14.97 -12.07 25.67
C HIS A 368 14.41 -13.49 25.64
N ASP A 369 14.62 -14.21 26.74
CA ASP A 369 14.01 -15.51 26.96
C ASP A 369 12.63 -15.30 27.59
N TRP A 370 11.59 -15.75 26.89
CA TRP A 370 10.22 -15.57 27.38
C TRP A 370 9.99 -16.33 28.68
N GLN A 371 9.16 -15.74 29.54
CA GLN A 371 8.60 -16.40 30.72
C GLN A 371 7.10 -16.49 30.56
N GLU A 372 6.56 -17.70 30.68
CA GLU A 372 5.11 -17.91 30.61
C GLU A 372 4.36 -17.02 31.61
N GLY A 373 3.29 -16.37 31.14
CA GLY A 373 2.48 -15.47 31.96
C GLY A 373 3.14 -14.14 32.32
N ARG A 374 4.32 -13.83 31.76
CA ARG A 374 5.01 -12.55 31.98
C ARG A 374 5.13 -11.77 30.68
N CYS A 375 4.46 -10.64 30.62
CA CYS A 375 4.50 -9.73 29.49
C CYS A 375 5.91 -9.15 29.28
N VAL A 376 6.27 -9.00 28.00
CA VAL A 376 7.42 -8.24 27.53
C VAL A 376 6.96 -7.26 26.46
N THR A 377 7.49 -6.05 26.45
CA THR A 377 7.24 -5.07 25.39
C THR A 377 8.54 -4.56 24.81
N PHE A 378 8.55 -4.46 23.50
CA PHE A 378 9.70 -4.08 22.71
C PHE A 378 9.28 -3.18 21.54
N ASP A 379 10.24 -2.43 21.02
CA ASP A 379 10.04 -1.62 19.82
C ASP A 379 10.39 -2.47 18.60
N ASP A 380 9.37 -2.92 17.86
CA ASP A 380 9.58 -3.76 16.68
C ASP A 380 10.20 -2.99 15.50
N SER A 381 10.30 -1.65 15.55
CA SER A 381 11.07 -0.91 14.54
C SER A 381 12.58 -1.15 14.63
N TYR A 382 13.07 -1.71 15.75
CA TYR A 382 14.41 -2.30 15.83
C TYR A 382 14.51 -3.58 15.00
N LEU A 383 15.70 -3.88 14.49
CA LEU A 383 15.98 -5.16 13.84
C LEU A 383 15.69 -6.26 14.85
N HIS A 384 14.78 -7.15 14.53
CA HIS A 384 14.37 -8.21 15.44
C HIS A 384 14.11 -9.53 14.72
N GLN A 385 14.31 -10.62 15.45
CA GLN A 385 14.09 -11.99 15.02
C GLN A 385 13.58 -12.82 16.19
N ALA A 386 12.95 -13.95 15.90
CA ALA A 386 12.39 -14.81 16.92
C ALA A 386 12.46 -16.27 16.49
N TRP A 387 12.77 -17.17 17.42
CA TRP A 387 12.90 -18.59 17.10
C TRP A 387 12.17 -19.51 18.06
N ASN A 388 11.86 -20.69 17.55
CA ASN A 388 11.49 -21.87 18.31
C ASN A 388 12.40 -23.00 17.84
N HIS A 389 13.50 -23.21 18.54
CA HIS A 389 14.43 -24.30 18.22
C HIS A 389 14.10 -25.60 18.96
N SER A 390 12.99 -25.62 19.70
CA SER A 390 12.49 -26.79 20.42
C SER A 390 11.82 -27.79 19.48
N SER A 391 11.40 -28.93 20.05
CA SER A 391 10.55 -29.93 19.40
C SER A 391 9.04 -29.74 19.65
N GLN A 392 8.64 -28.66 20.35
CA GLN A 392 7.26 -28.40 20.74
C GLN A 392 6.77 -27.07 20.17
N LEU A 393 5.45 -26.89 20.09
CA LEU A 393 4.84 -25.65 19.62
C LEU A 393 5.11 -24.51 20.61
N ARG A 394 5.47 -23.32 20.10
CA ARG A 394 5.55 -22.09 20.90
C ARG A 394 4.36 -21.19 20.56
N VAL A 395 3.66 -20.70 21.58
CA VAL A 395 2.55 -19.76 21.41
C VAL A 395 2.71 -18.56 22.32
N VAL A 396 2.68 -17.37 21.73
CA VAL A 396 2.58 -16.10 22.45
C VAL A 396 1.34 -15.35 21.97
N MET A 397 0.70 -14.59 22.85
CA MET A 397 -0.26 -13.58 22.43
C MET A 397 0.50 -12.30 22.08
N ILE A 398 0.27 -11.76 20.89
CA ILE A 398 0.85 -10.51 20.41
C ILE A 398 -0.23 -9.45 20.42
N LEU A 399 0.10 -8.23 20.86
CA LEU A 399 -0.78 -7.07 20.78
C LEU A 399 0.00 -5.77 20.57
N ASP A 400 -0.61 -4.83 19.85
CA ASP A 400 -0.06 -3.49 19.62
C ASP A 400 -0.59 -2.47 20.62
N THR A 401 0.31 -1.72 21.27
CA THR A 401 -0.04 -0.55 22.10
C THR A 401 0.73 0.69 21.66
N TRP A 402 0.19 1.86 22.00
CA TRP A 402 0.88 3.11 21.71
C TRP A 402 2.21 3.14 22.45
N HIS A 403 3.23 3.73 21.85
CA HIS A 403 4.50 3.94 22.55
C HIS A 403 4.21 4.71 23.86
N PRO A 404 4.65 4.23 25.04
CA PRO A 404 4.21 4.73 26.36
C PRO A 404 4.66 6.17 26.69
N ARG A 405 5.45 6.78 25.80
CA ARG A 405 5.99 8.14 25.92
C ARG A 405 5.34 9.12 24.93
N LEU A 406 4.30 8.68 24.21
CA LEU A 406 3.43 9.54 23.43
C LEU A 406 2.38 10.17 24.33
N ARG A 407 2.13 11.46 24.11
CA ARG A 407 1.05 12.18 24.79
C ARG A 407 -0.30 11.90 24.11
N PRO A 408 -1.43 12.05 24.80
CA PRO A 408 -2.76 11.81 24.22
C PRO A 408 -3.04 12.63 22.95
N GLU A 409 -2.60 13.88 22.88
CA GLU A 409 -2.76 14.70 21.68
C GLU A 409 -1.91 14.20 20.51
N GLU A 410 -0.74 13.61 20.79
CA GLU A 410 0.12 13.02 19.75
C GLU A 410 -0.48 11.72 19.22
N THR A 411 -1.03 10.85 20.08
CA THR A 411 -1.71 9.63 19.62
C THR A 411 -2.93 9.95 18.76
N GLN A 412 -3.69 10.99 19.11
CA GLN A 412 -4.79 11.48 18.29
C GLN A 412 -4.32 12.01 16.93
N ALA A 413 -3.26 12.83 16.91
CA ALA A 413 -2.71 13.37 15.67
C ALA A 413 -2.11 12.28 14.76
N LEU A 414 -1.42 11.30 15.35
CA LEU A 414 -0.86 10.16 14.63
C LEU A 414 -1.97 9.28 14.05
N LYS A 415 -3.02 8.99 14.81
CA LYS A 415 -4.20 8.27 14.29
C LYS A 415 -4.75 8.96 13.05
N GLN A 416 -5.08 10.25 13.16
CA GLN A 416 -5.67 11.01 12.06
C GLN A 416 -4.73 11.10 10.85
N LEU A 417 -3.44 11.33 11.08
CA LEU A 417 -2.44 11.39 10.02
C LEU A 417 -2.30 10.06 9.26
N VAL A 418 -2.19 8.95 9.99
CA VAL A 418 -2.04 7.62 9.38
C VAL A 418 -3.29 7.23 8.61
N GLU A 419 -4.48 7.53 9.12
CA GLU A 419 -5.75 7.28 8.41
C GLU A 419 -5.85 8.08 7.11
N VAL A 420 -5.42 9.35 7.10
CA VAL A 420 -5.40 10.18 5.89
C VAL A 420 -4.37 9.68 4.88
N ILE A 421 -3.15 9.35 5.32
CA ILE A 421 -2.11 8.79 4.43
C ILE A 421 -2.58 7.46 3.85
N GLY A 422 -3.14 6.58 4.68
CA GLY A 422 -3.67 5.29 4.25
C GLY A 422 -4.85 5.43 3.28
N GLY A 423 -5.77 6.37 3.55
CA GLY A 423 -6.87 6.68 2.64
C GLY A 423 -6.40 7.16 1.27
N PHE A 424 -5.43 8.08 1.26
CA PHE A 424 -4.80 8.57 0.03
C PHE A 424 -4.13 7.44 -0.76
N ASN A 425 -3.32 6.60 -0.10
CA ASN A 425 -2.64 5.48 -0.73
C ASN A 425 -3.63 4.46 -1.33
N ARG A 426 -4.71 4.11 -0.60
CA ARG A 426 -5.76 3.22 -1.10
C ARG A 426 -6.47 3.78 -2.33
N GLN A 427 -6.81 5.07 -2.32
CA GLN A 427 -7.41 5.73 -3.49
C GLN A 427 -6.46 5.70 -4.70
N ALA A 428 -5.16 5.81 -4.46
CA ALA A 428 -4.14 5.69 -5.49
C ALA A 428 -3.84 4.24 -5.90
N GLY A 429 -4.50 3.24 -5.30
CA GLY A 429 -4.29 1.82 -5.61
C GLY A 429 -2.97 1.25 -5.06
N LEU A 430 -2.44 1.85 -4.00
CA LEU A 430 -1.35 1.29 -3.21
C LEU A 430 -1.93 0.59 -1.98
N ASN A 431 -1.44 -0.62 -1.70
CA ASN A 431 -1.78 -1.40 -0.51
C ASN A 431 -0.76 -1.18 0.61
#